data_AF-A0AAW1YHZ0-F1
#
_entry.id   AF-A0AAW1YHZ0-F1
#
_cell.length_a   1.000
_cell.length_b   1.000
_cell.length_c   1.000
_cell.angle_alpha   90.00
_cell.angle_beta   90.00
_cell.angle_gamma   90.00
#
_symmetry.space_group_name_H-M   'P 1'
#
loop_
_entity.id
_entity.type
_entity.pdbx_description
1 polymer ?
#
loop_
_entity_poly.entity_id
_entity_poly.type
_entity_poly.pdbx_seq_one_letter_code
_entity_poly.pdbx_strand_id
1 'polypeptide(L)'
;MNLDGSEGLTSPSGSASKSAEGGNLQRSQTIGQRIMDNLFLRNLSSKPKGSDASVPSSPVRVPDAVEPDNKDEEESSLLGTCRGKCITQLLLLGAIDSIQKKYWSKLKAPQKIAIMDILLSPLEFAASYNSYTNLRTRMHQISDERPPLNLLRQELTGTCIYLEILQKATSEFSADKEGLAETNDSSLIEHSKAEEKIEGLAEEKLVSFCEQVLREASDLQSSSGNVTNMDIHRVLELRSPIIVKVLKGMCFMNQQIFRRHLRDFYPLLTKLVCCDQMDVRGALGDLFRAQLKALLP
;
A
#
# COMPACT_ATOMS: atom_id res chain seq x y z
N MET A 1 25.30 -31.46 48.02
CA MET A 1 24.48 -32.09 49.07
C MET A 1 23.41 -31.09 49.48
N ASN A 2 22.13 -31.47 49.34
CA ASN A 2 20.88 -30.94 49.96
C ASN A 2 20.48 -29.47 49.71
N LEU A 3 19.22 -29.04 49.64
CA LEU A 3 17.87 -29.55 49.28
C LEU A 3 16.91 -28.34 49.52
N ASP A 4 15.80 -28.22 48.78
CA ASP A 4 14.52 -27.46 48.97
C ASP A 4 14.42 -26.27 49.97
N GLY A 5 13.72 -25.15 49.72
CA GLY A 5 12.39 -24.94 49.13
C GLY A 5 11.42 -24.41 50.21
N SER A 6 10.76 -23.25 50.02
CA SER A 6 9.44 -22.90 50.63
C SER A 6 8.89 -21.55 50.15
N GLU A 7 7.58 -21.55 49.92
CA GLU A 7 6.66 -20.51 49.46
C GLU A 7 6.28 -19.46 50.53
N GLY A 8 5.63 -18.35 50.14
CA GLY A 8 4.70 -17.62 51.02
C GLY A 8 4.60 -16.09 50.86
N LEU A 9 3.42 -15.62 50.42
CA LEU A 9 2.99 -14.23 50.15
C LEU A 9 2.76 -13.33 51.37
N THR A 10 2.85 -11.99 51.19
CA THR A 10 1.84 -11.02 51.69
C THR A 10 1.87 -9.70 50.89
N SER A 11 0.72 -9.31 50.33
CA SER A 11 0.41 -7.94 49.87
C SER A 11 0.12 -6.99 51.05
N PRO A 12 0.11 -5.67 50.82
CA PRO A 12 -1.16 -4.97 51.07
C PRO A 12 -1.55 -3.97 49.97
N SER A 13 -2.87 -3.81 49.84
CA SER A 13 -3.60 -2.92 48.95
C SER A 13 -3.90 -1.57 49.62
N GLY A 14 -3.92 -0.49 48.82
CA GLY A 14 -4.94 0.55 48.95
C GLY A 14 -4.49 1.98 49.29
N SER A 15 -4.47 2.85 48.29
CA SER A 15 -5.20 4.14 48.36
C SER A 15 -5.30 4.77 46.97
N ALA A 16 -6.53 4.93 46.49
CA ALA A 16 -6.89 5.64 45.27
C ALA A 16 -7.14 7.13 45.54
N SER A 17 -6.65 8.01 44.66
CA SER A 17 -7.28 9.32 44.42
C SER A 17 -6.95 9.88 43.03
N LYS A 18 -7.94 9.74 42.13
CA LYS A 18 -8.50 10.66 41.12
C LYS A 18 -7.61 11.56 40.23
N SER A 19 -7.80 11.32 38.93
CA SER A 19 -7.96 12.23 37.76
C SER A 19 -7.09 13.49 37.59
N ALA A 20 -6.31 13.47 36.49
CA ALA A 20 -6.28 14.57 35.54
C ALA A 20 -6.22 14.00 34.10
N GLU A 21 -7.33 14.17 33.41
CA GLU A 21 -7.60 13.78 32.03
C GLU A 21 -7.06 14.89 31.11
N GLY A 22 -6.33 14.53 30.05
CA GLY A 22 -5.85 15.51 29.07
C GLY A 22 -4.52 15.17 28.40
N GLY A 23 -4.47 14.05 27.68
CA GLY A 23 -3.31 13.69 26.86
C GLY A 23 -3.76 13.00 25.59
N ASN A 24 -4.05 13.77 24.56
CA ASN A 24 -4.41 13.31 23.23
C ASN A 24 -3.24 12.50 22.64
N LEU A 25 -3.28 11.18 22.79
CA LEU A 25 -2.32 10.25 22.19
C LEU A 25 -2.57 10.23 20.68
N GLN A 26 -1.78 11.01 19.95
CA GLN A 26 -1.72 10.98 18.49
C GLN A 26 -1.31 9.57 18.03
N ARG A 27 -2.33 8.81 17.63
CA ARG A 27 -2.20 7.57 16.86
C ARG A 27 -1.47 7.90 15.56
N SER A 28 -0.30 7.28 15.32
CA SER A 28 0.44 7.39 14.06
C SER A 28 -0.46 6.89 12.91
N GLN A 29 -1.14 7.81 12.23
CA GLN A 29 -1.96 7.52 11.06
C GLN A 29 -1.10 7.64 9.79
N THR A 30 -1.10 6.59 8.97
CA THR A 30 -0.45 6.63 7.65
C THR A 30 -1.20 7.60 6.71
N ILE A 31 -0.52 8.12 5.70
CA ILE A 31 -1.09 9.11 4.75
C ILE A 31 -2.40 8.59 4.10
N GLY A 32 -2.48 7.29 3.80
CA GLY A 32 -3.70 6.65 3.28
C GLY A 32 -4.86 6.62 4.27
N GLN A 33 -4.61 6.49 5.57
CA GLN A 33 -5.65 6.57 6.62
C GLN A 33 -6.27 7.97 6.70
N ARG A 34 -5.45 9.03 6.59
CA ARG A 34 -5.93 10.42 6.60
C ARG A 34 -6.80 10.78 5.40
N ILE A 35 -6.58 10.14 4.25
CA ILE A 35 -7.38 10.39 3.04
C ILE A 35 -8.77 9.75 3.16
N MET A 36 -8.86 8.52 3.67
CA MET A 36 -10.15 7.85 3.86
C MET A 36 -10.97 8.46 5.00
N ASP A 37 -10.34 8.80 6.14
CA ASP A 37 -11.06 9.43 7.27
C ASP A 37 -11.70 10.77 6.84
N ASN A 38 -11.01 11.56 6.01
CA ASN A 38 -11.55 12.83 5.50
C ASN A 38 -12.64 12.65 4.44
N LEU A 39 -12.63 11.57 3.64
CA LEU A 39 -13.65 11.34 2.60
C LEU A 39 -14.99 10.91 3.20
N PHE A 40 -14.98 10.16 4.30
CA PHE A 40 -16.20 9.71 4.97
C PHE A 40 -16.76 10.72 5.99
N LEU A 41 -15.91 11.48 6.71
CA LEU A 41 -16.39 12.45 7.71
C LEU A 41 -16.98 13.73 7.12
N ARG A 42 -16.49 14.20 5.95
CA ARG A 42 -16.96 15.48 5.37
C ARG A 42 -18.39 15.43 4.84
N ASN A 43 -18.93 14.25 4.55
CA ASN A 43 -20.25 14.08 3.95
C ASN A 43 -21.40 13.87 4.96
N LEU A 44 -21.11 13.86 6.27
CA LEU A 44 -22.11 13.53 7.30
C LEU A 44 -22.58 14.72 8.18
N SER A 45 -22.26 15.96 7.82
CA SER A 45 -22.71 17.14 8.57
C SER A 45 -23.57 18.07 7.73
N SER A 46 -24.83 17.69 7.49
CA SER A 46 -25.90 18.63 7.13
C SER A 46 -26.91 18.68 8.29
N LYS A 47 -26.98 19.84 8.95
CA LYS A 47 -27.93 20.14 10.03
C LYS A 47 -29.13 20.86 9.39
N PRO A 48 -30.38 20.35 9.46
CA PRO A 48 -31.49 21.08 8.89
C PRO A 48 -31.97 22.18 9.86
N LYS A 49 -32.32 23.33 9.26
CA LYS A 49 -32.77 24.58 9.88
C LYS A 49 -34.31 24.52 10.01
N GLY A 50 -34.84 24.58 11.23
CA GLY A 50 -36.28 24.52 11.49
C GLY A 50 -36.95 25.90 11.47
N SER A 51 -38.18 25.97 10.95
CA SER A 51 -39.17 27.01 11.26
C SER A 51 -40.60 26.45 11.08
N ASP A 52 -41.32 26.41 12.22
CA ASP A 52 -42.76 26.45 12.54
C ASP A 52 -43.86 26.12 11.50
N ALA A 53 -44.78 25.18 11.82
CA ALA A 53 -46.03 25.44 12.56
C ALA A 53 -47.14 24.36 12.35
N SER A 54 -47.81 24.01 13.47
CA SER A 54 -49.16 23.44 13.65
C SER A 54 -49.53 21.97 13.33
N VAL A 55 -50.21 21.38 14.33
CA VAL A 55 -50.83 20.04 14.53
C VAL A 55 -52.35 20.29 14.85
N PRO A 56 -53.33 19.35 14.93
CA PRO A 56 -53.39 17.88 14.69
C PRO A 56 -54.58 17.36 13.83
N SER A 57 -54.52 16.10 13.38
CA SER A 57 -55.44 15.02 13.81
C SER A 57 -55.12 13.67 13.14
N SER A 58 -55.29 12.57 13.88
CA SER A 58 -55.13 11.15 13.45
C SER A 58 -56.45 10.39 13.74
N PRO A 59 -56.60 9.06 13.49
CA PRO A 59 -55.76 8.12 12.75
C PRO A 59 -56.54 7.18 11.78
N VAL A 60 -55.89 6.59 10.79
CA VAL A 60 -56.30 5.28 10.22
C VAL A 60 -55.07 4.39 10.13
N ARG A 61 -55.11 3.26 10.86
CA ARG A 61 -54.09 2.20 10.82
C ARG A 61 -54.15 1.49 9.47
N VAL A 62 -53.05 1.51 8.74
CA VAL A 62 -52.75 0.65 7.59
C VAL A 62 -51.44 -0.08 7.92
N PRO A 63 -51.25 -1.36 7.54
CA PRO A 63 -50.06 -2.12 7.93
C PRO A 63 -48.79 -1.43 7.42
N ASP A 64 -47.78 -1.35 8.29
CA ASP A 64 -46.45 -0.80 8.02
C ASP A 64 -45.91 -1.35 6.69
N ALA A 65 -45.95 -0.52 5.65
CA ALA A 65 -45.03 -0.66 4.55
C ALA A 65 -43.67 -0.31 5.14
N VAL A 66 -42.79 -1.29 5.25
CA VAL A 66 -41.37 -1.08 5.55
C VAL A 66 -40.86 -0.15 4.45
N GLU A 67 -40.77 1.15 4.73
CA GLU A 67 -40.01 2.07 3.89
C GLU A 67 -38.60 1.46 3.80
N PRO A 68 -38.07 1.23 2.58
CA PRO A 68 -36.67 0.86 2.47
C PRO A 68 -35.88 1.99 3.11
N ASP A 69 -35.03 1.66 4.10
CA ASP A 69 -34.21 2.65 4.78
C ASP A 69 -33.40 3.37 3.72
N ASN A 70 -33.65 4.67 3.51
CA ASN A 70 -33.02 5.47 2.45
C ASN A 70 -31.47 5.41 2.51
N LYS A 71 -30.92 5.02 3.65
CA LYS A 71 -29.49 4.75 3.87
C LYS A 71 -28.97 3.52 3.12
N ASP A 72 -29.75 2.44 3.05
CA ASP A 72 -29.33 1.21 2.36
C ASP A 72 -29.28 1.42 0.84
N GLU A 73 -30.20 2.21 0.29
CA GLU A 73 -30.19 2.59 -1.13
C GLU A 73 -29.00 3.49 -1.47
N GLU A 74 -28.68 4.47 -0.63
CA GLU A 74 -27.53 5.38 -0.83
C GLU A 74 -26.18 4.64 -0.71
N GLU A 75 -26.03 3.73 0.27
CA GLU A 75 -24.84 2.88 0.42
C GLU A 75 -24.65 1.94 -0.79
N SER A 76 -25.75 1.40 -1.33
CA SER A 76 -25.72 0.55 -2.53
C SER A 76 -25.22 1.31 -3.78
N SER A 77 -25.62 2.58 -3.92
CA SER A 77 -25.21 3.47 -5.01
C SER A 77 -23.72 3.85 -4.93
N LEU A 78 -23.25 4.17 -3.72
CA LEU A 78 -21.83 4.46 -3.46
C LEU A 78 -20.94 3.23 -3.72
N LEU A 79 -21.39 2.04 -3.32
CA LEU A 79 -20.68 0.79 -3.60
C LEU A 79 -20.62 0.50 -5.12
N GLY A 80 -21.72 0.74 -5.84
CA GLY A 80 -21.76 0.67 -7.30
C GLY A 80 -20.72 1.57 -7.96
N THR A 81 -20.59 2.82 -7.48
CA THR A 81 -19.58 3.78 -7.94
C THR A 81 -18.16 3.30 -7.63
N CYS A 82 -17.91 2.81 -6.42
CA CYS A 82 -16.61 2.27 -6.02
C CYS A 82 -16.20 1.09 -6.90
N ARG A 83 -17.16 0.21 -7.20
CA ARG A 83 -16.97 -0.92 -8.10
C ARG A 83 -16.63 -0.49 -9.53
N GLY A 84 -17.37 0.46 -10.08
CA GLY A 84 -17.07 1.05 -11.38
C GLY A 84 -15.63 1.59 -11.45
N LYS A 85 -15.19 2.30 -10.41
CA LYS A 85 -13.81 2.81 -10.33
C LYS A 85 -12.76 1.70 -10.33
N CYS A 86 -12.94 0.64 -9.54
CA CYS A 86 -11.98 -0.47 -9.49
C CYS A 86 -11.89 -1.23 -10.82
N ILE A 87 -13.04 -1.45 -11.48
CA ILE A 87 -13.07 -2.08 -12.81
C ILE A 87 -12.32 -1.20 -13.81
N THR A 88 -12.57 0.11 -13.83
CA THR A 88 -11.86 1.05 -14.71
C THR A 88 -10.37 1.07 -14.43
N GLN A 89 -9.94 1.03 -13.15
CA GLN A 89 -8.53 0.95 -12.78
C GLN A 89 -7.87 -0.36 -13.25
N LEU A 90 -8.56 -1.51 -13.20
CA LEU A 90 -8.04 -2.76 -13.73
C LEU A 90 -7.85 -2.71 -15.25
N LEU A 91 -8.81 -2.12 -15.97
CA LEU A 91 -8.69 -1.91 -17.41
C LEU A 91 -7.53 -0.96 -17.75
N LEU A 92 -7.36 0.10 -16.95
CA LEU A 92 -6.24 1.03 -17.07
C LEU A 92 -4.89 0.34 -16.84
N LEU A 93 -4.77 -0.52 -15.81
CA LEU A 93 -3.57 -1.32 -15.58
C LEU A 93 -3.22 -2.19 -16.78
N GLY A 94 -4.20 -2.89 -17.35
CA GLY A 94 -4.00 -3.73 -18.55
C GLY A 94 -3.60 -2.93 -19.79
N ALA A 95 -4.18 -1.73 -19.97
CA ALA A 95 -3.81 -0.82 -21.05
C ALA A 95 -2.38 -0.32 -20.90
N ILE A 96 -2.00 0.12 -19.70
CA ILE A 96 -0.64 0.60 -19.43
C ILE A 96 0.39 -0.52 -19.60
N ASP A 97 0.11 -1.73 -19.11
CA ASP A 97 0.98 -2.89 -19.29
C ASP A 97 1.18 -3.23 -20.78
N SER A 98 0.12 -3.11 -21.59
CA SER A 98 0.21 -3.31 -23.03
C SER A 98 1.04 -2.22 -23.72
N ILE A 99 0.86 -0.95 -23.31
CA ILE A 99 1.59 0.20 -23.85
C ILE A 99 3.08 0.08 -23.54
N GLN A 100 3.43 -0.16 -22.27
CA GLN A 100 4.82 -0.25 -21.84
C GLN A 100 5.52 -1.45 -22.49
N LYS A 101 4.87 -2.62 -22.65
CA LYS A 101 5.50 -3.77 -23.33
C LYS A 101 5.77 -3.53 -24.82
N LYS A 102 4.88 -2.82 -25.52
CA LYS A 102 4.93 -2.69 -26.98
C LYS A 102 5.62 -1.42 -27.47
N TYR A 103 5.57 -0.35 -26.69
CA TYR A 103 5.90 0.99 -27.16
C TYR A 103 6.86 1.77 -26.26
N TRP A 104 7.41 1.18 -25.18
CA TRP A 104 8.27 1.89 -24.22
C TRP A 104 9.39 2.73 -24.87
N SER A 105 10.15 2.14 -25.78
CA SER A 105 11.26 2.82 -26.49
C SER A 105 10.80 3.97 -27.41
N LYS A 106 9.50 4.05 -27.73
CA LYS A 106 8.92 5.11 -28.56
C LYS A 106 8.28 6.24 -27.73
N LEU A 107 8.20 6.07 -26.41
CA LEU A 107 7.60 7.06 -25.53
C LEU A 107 8.59 8.19 -25.23
N LYS A 108 8.11 9.43 -25.31
CA LYS A 108 8.87 10.61 -24.90
C LYS A 108 8.93 10.72 -23.37
N ALA A 109 9.90 11.49 -22.88
CA ALA A 109 10.09 11.72 -21.44
C ALA A 109 8.80 12.06 -20.67
N PRO A 110 7.96 13.03 -21.12
CA PRO A 110 6.74 13.37 -20.40
C PRO A 110 5.73 12.22 -20.34
N GLN A 111 5.72 11.35 -21.36
CA GLN A 111 4.81 10.20 -21.41
C GLN A 111 5.29 9.08 -20.48
N LYS A 112 6.59 8.81 -20.44
CA LYS A 112 7.19 7.86 -19.48
C LYS A 112 6.88 8.29 -18.04
N ILE A 113 7.05 9.58 -17.72
CA ILE A 113 6.73 10.16 -16.41
C ILE A 113 5.23 10.03 -16.10
N ALA A 114 4.35 10.43 -17.02
CA ALA A 114 2.91 10.34 -16.82
C ALA A 114 2.45 8.90 -16.55
N ILE A 115 3.03 7.90 -17.22
CA ILE A 115 2.72 6.50 -16.96
C ILE A 115 3.12 6.10 -15.53
N MET A 116 4.31 6.50 -15.07
CA MET A 116 4.74 6.21 -13.70
C MET A 116 3.80 6.83 -12.66
N ASP A 117 3.39 8.09 -12.85
CA ASP A 117 2.50 8.79 -11.92
C ASP A 117 1.07 8.21 -11.94
N ILE A 118 0.54 7.91 -13.13
CA ILE A 118 -0.80 7.33 -13.28
C ILE A 118 -0.86 5.95 -12.63
N LEU A 119 0.19 5.13 -12.70
CA LEU A 119 0.21 3.80 -12.09
C LEU A 119 0.29 3.80 -10.57
N LEU A 120 0.96 4.80 -9.99
CA LEU A 120 1.11 4.88 -8.56
C LEU A 120 -0.25 5.06 -7.86
N SER A 121 -1.15 5.89 -8.42
CA SER A 121 -2.46 6.15 -7.84
C SER A 121 -3.37 4.91 -7.64
N PRO A 122 -3.65 4.06 -8.65
CA PRO A 122 -4.46 2.85 -8.48
C PRO A 122 -3.77 1.80 -7.61
N LEU A 123 -2.43 1.81 -7.53
CA LEU A 123 -1.66 0.95 -6.64
C LEU A 123 -1.81 1.38 -5.18
N GLU A 124 -1.60 2.66 -4.87
CA GLU A 124 -1.78 3.23 -3.53
C GLU A 124 -3.22 3.07 -3.04
N PHE A 125 -4.21 3.22 -3.93
CA PHE A 125 -5.60 2.97 -3.61
C PHE A 125 -5.83 1.51 -3.20
N ALA A 126 -5.36 0.55 -3.99
CA ALA A 126 -5.51 -0.87 -3.69
C ALA A 126 -4.77 -1.27 -2.39
N ALA A 127 -3.54 -0.78 -2.20
CA ALA A 127 -2.76 -1.02 -0.98
C ALA A 127 -3.42 -0.41 0.27
N SER A 128 -3.94 0.82 0.16
CA SER A 128 -4.66 1.49 1.25
C SER A 128 -5.92 0.71 1.64
N TYR A 129 -6.68 0.25 0.66
CA TYR A 129 -7.85 -0.59 0.89
C TYR A 129 -7.47 -1.91 1.60
N ASN A 130 -6.48 -2.62 1.08
CA ASN A 130 -6.06 -3.92 1.61
C ASN A 130 -5.42 -3.82 3.01
N SER A 131 -4.93 -2.63 3.39
CA SER A 131 -4.45 -2.35 4.76
C SER A 131 -5.57 -2.20 5.80
N TYR A 132 -6.82 -1.99 5.38
CA TYR A 132 -7.90 -1.57 6.27
C TYR A 132 -8.95 -2.68 6.48
N THR A 133 -8.74 -3.50 7.52
CA THR A 133 -9.56 -4.68 7.84
C THR A 133 -11.05 -4.38 7.95
N ASN A 134 -11.46 -3.29 8.60
CA ASN A 134 -12.87 -2.95 8.81
C ASN A 134 -13.62 -2.64 7.50
N LEU A 135 -12.94 -2.01 6.53
CA LEU A 135 -13.52 -1.68 5.22
C LEU A 135 -13.70 -2.94 4.40
N ARG A 136 -12.70 -3.83 4.44
CA ARG A 136 -12.78 -5.15 3.81
C ARG A 136 -13.92 -5.99 4.39
N THR A 137 -14.05 -6.04 5.71
CA THR A 137 -15.14 -6.78 6.38
C THR A 137 -16.50 -6.21 5.99
N ARG A 138 -16.67 -4.87 6.01
CA ARG A 138 -17.92 -4.24 5.58
C ARG A 138 -18.23 -4.50 4.10
N MET A 139 -17.26 -4.40 3.20
CA MET A 139 -17.49 -4.73 1.79
C MET A 139 -17.83 -6.21 1.54
N HIS A 140 -17.32 -7.14 2.34
CA HIS A 140 -17.72 -8.53 2.27
C HIS A 140 -19.15 -8.79 2.80
N GLN A 141 -19.66 -7.92 3.67
CA GLN A 141 -21.01 -8.04 4.25
C GLN A 141 -22.12 -7.48 3.35
N ILE A 142 -21.80 -6.69 2.31
CA ILE A 142 -22.80 -5.89 1.60
C ILE A 142 -23.51 -6.62 0.43
N SER A 143 -23.13 -7.83 -0.03
CA SER A 143 -23.96 -8.53 -1.05
C SER A 143 -23.64 -10.02 -1.28
N ASP A 144 -24.71 -10.83 -1.35
CA ASP A 144 -24.71 -12.25 -1.76
C ASP A 144 -24.65 -12.45 -3.29
N GLU A 145 -24.96 -11.44 -4.11
CA GLU A 145 -25.18 -11.65 -5.55
C GLU A 145 -23.95 -11.45 -6.45
N ARG A 146 -22.85 -10.85 -5.96
CA ARG A 146 -21.71 -10.50 -6.84
C ARG A 146 -20.35 -10.67 -6.18
N PRO A 147 -19.36 -11.26 -6.89
CA PRO A 147 -18.05 -11.51 -6.31
C PRO A 147 -17.37 -10.18 -5.93
N PRO A 148 -16.70 -10.12 -4.76
CA PRO A 148 -15.98 -8.94 -4.32
C PRO A 148 -14.85 -8.60 -5.29
N LEU A 149 -14.57 -7.31 -5.45
CA LEU A 149 -13.46 -6.83 -6.27
C LEU A 149 -12.16 -7.37 -5.67
N ASN A 150 -11.39 -8.12 -6.47
CA ASN A 150 -10.13 -8.69 -6.02
C ASN A 150 -9.03 -7.61 -5.99
N LEU A 151 -9.14 -6.69 -5.03
CA LEU A 151 -8.22 -5.58 -4.84
C LEU A 151 -6.82 -6.05 -4.45
N LEU A 152 -6.68 -7.24 -3.86
CA LEU A 152 -5.38 -7.88 -3.64
C LEU A 152 -4.71 -8.24 -4.97
N ARG A 153 -5.47 -8.80 -5.91
CA ARG A 153 -4.97 -9.07 -7.28
C ARG A 153 -4.66 -7.77 -8.01
N GLN A 154 -5.43 -6.71 -7.78
CA GLN A 154 -5.16 -5.39 -8.34
C GLN A 154 -3.84 -4.81 -7.80
N GLU A 155 -3.63 -4.82 -6.49
CA GLU A 155 -2.38 -4.39 -5.84
C GLU A 155 -1.20 -5.22 -6.37
N LEU A 156 -1.34 -6.54 -6.45
CA LEU A 156 -0.30 -7.43 -6.96
C LEU A 156 0.04 -7.16 -8.42
N THR A 157 -0.97 -7.00 -9.27
CA THR A 157 -0.79 -6.72 -10.70
C THR A 157 -0.17 -5.33 -10.89
N GLY A 158 -0.66 -4.32 -10.18
CA GLY A 158 -0.12 -2.96 -10.19
C GLY A 158 1.34 -2.93 -9.74
N THR A 159 1.68 -3.65 -8.65
CA THR A 159 3.05 -3.80 -8.17
C THR A 159 3.98 -4.38 -9.23
N CYS A 160 3.54 -5.44 -9.92
CA CYS A 160 4.35 -6.06 -10.97
C CYS A 160 4.62 -5.09 -12.12
N ILE A 161 3.59 -4.43 -12.63
CA ILE A 161 3.71 -3.49 -13.76
C ILE A 161 4.57 -2.29 -13.36
N TYR A 162 4.36 -1.76 -12.16
CA TYR A 162 5.08 -0.59 -11.68
C TYR A 162 6.58 -0.87 -11.52
N LEU A 163 6.95 -1.99 -10.89
CA LEU A 163 8.35 -2.42 -10.78
C LEU A 163 8.98 -2.62 -12.17
N GLU A 164 8.29 -3.25 -13.11
CA GLU A 164 8.80 -3.49 -14.47
C GLU A 164 9.11 -2.16 -15.19
N ILE A 165 8.21 -1.17 -15.08
CA ILE A 165 8.39 0.14 -15.70
C ILE A 165 9.54 0.92 -15.06
N LEU A 166 9.61 0.93 -13.73
CA LEU A 166 10.68 1.62 -13.02
C LEU A 166 12.05 0.99 -13.29
N GLN A 167 12.12 -0.34 -13.40
CA GLN A 167 13.33 -1.06 -13.78
C GLN A 167 13.75 -0.73 -15.22
N LYS A 168 12.81 -0.69 -16.17
CA LYS A 168 13.10 -0.28 -17.56
C LYS A 168 13.66 1.13 -17.60
N ALA A 169 13.01 2.06 -16.90
CA ALA A 169 13.42 3.46 -16.83
C ALA A 169 14.80 3.68 -16.17
N THR A 170 15.25 2.75 -15.33
CA THR A 170 16.55 2.82 -14.65
C THR A 170 17.65 1.95 -15.28
N SER A 171 17.30 1.12 -16.28
CA SER A 171 18.25 0.24 -16.97
C SER A 171 18.71 0.79 -18.32
N GLU A 172 17.86 1.58 -18.99
CA GLU A 172 18.02 2.06 -20.37
C GLU A 172 19.33 2.84 -20.59
N PHE A 173 19.95 3.39 -19.54
CA PHE A 173 21.15 4.23 -19.65
C PHE A 173 22.50 3.48 -19.45
N SER A 174 22.47 2.23 -18.97
CA SER A 174 23.72 1.53 -18.61
C SER A 174 24.47 0.89 -19.78
N ALA A 175 23.81 0.68 -20.93
CA ALA A 175 24.40 0.01 -22.09
C ALA A 175 25.01 0.98 -23.13
N ASP A 176 24.54 2.23 -23.18
CA ASP A 176 24.82 3.12 -24.32
C ASP A 176 25.98 4.10 -24.09
N LYS A 177 26.53 4.14 -22.86
CA LYS A 177 27.68 5.00 -22.53
C LYS A 177 29.00 4.58 -23.18
N GLU A 178 29.12 3.34 -23.63
CA GLU A 178 30.37 2.81 -24.17
C GLU A 178 30.55 3.06 -25.68
N GLY A 179 29.52 3.55 -26.38
CA GLY A 179 29.55 3.78 -27.84
C GLY A 179 29.30 5.21 -28.33
N LEU A 180 28.84 6.14 -27.50
CA LEU A 180 28.34 7.46 -27.93
C LEU A 180 29.32 8.63 -27.75
N ALA A 181 30.56 8.38 -27.36
CA ALA A 181 31.53 9.43 -27.00
C ALA A 181 31.99 10.35 -28.16
N GLU A 182 31.52 10.16 -29.41
CA GLU A 182 32.11 10.85 -30.58
C GLU A 182 31.14 11.70 -31.44
N THR A 183 29.86 11.87 -31.11
CA THR A 183 28.95 12.66 -31.98
C THR A 183 28.43 13.93 -31.30
N ASN A 184 29.02 15.08 -31.65
CA ASN A 184 28.64 16.43 -31.22
C ASN A 184 27.34 16.94 -31.89
N ASP A 185 26.25 16.19 -31.81
CA ASP A 185 24.94 16.69 -32.24
C ASP A 185 24.16 17.29 -31.06
N SER A 186 23.75 18.55 -31.20
CA SER A 186 23.00 19.30 -30.16
C SER A 186 21.69 18.61 -29.78
N SER A 187 21.07 17.89 -30.72
CA SER A 187 19.82 17.18 -30.47
C SER A 187 20.03 15.96 -29.55
N LEU A 188 21.13 15.22 -29.76
CA LEU A 188 21.49 14.05 -28.93
C LEU A 188 21.80 14.46 -27.48
N ILE A 189 22.40 15.63 -27.27
CA ILE A 189 22.70 16.15 -25.93
C ILE A 189 21.41 16.48 -25.16
N GLU A 190 20.41 17.07 -25.82
CA GLU A 190 19.10 17.35 -25.17
C GLU A 190 18.33 16.06 -24.86
N HIS A 191 18.36 15.08 -25.77
CA HIS A 191 17.76 13.77 -25.55
C HIS A 191 18.41 13.05 -24.36
N SER A 192 19.74 13.03 -24.29
CA SER A 192 20.49 12.42 -23.19
C SER A 192 20.19 13.05 -21.83
N LYS A 193 20.10 14.39 -21.75
CA LYS A 193 19.71 15.09 -20.51
C LYS A 193 18.28 14.79 -20.07
N ALA A 194 17.36 14.68 -21.02
CA ALA A 194 15.97 14.33 -20.73
C ALA A 194 15.86 12.91 -20.18
N GLU A 195 16.65 11.97 -20.71
CA GLU A 195 16.69 10.58 -20.24
C GLU A 195 17.34 10.44 -18.87
N GLU A 196 18.45 11.13 -18.61
CA GLU A 196 19.08 11.17 -17.27
C GLU A 196 18.10 11.68 -16.21
N LYS A 197 17.26 12.67 -16.56
CA LYS A 197 16.21 13.17 -15.65
C LYS A 197 15.12 12.12 -15.39
N ILE A 198 14.75 11.31 -16.39
CA ILE A 198 13.78 10.22 -16.20
C ILE A 198 14.39 9.14 -15.31
N GLU A 199 15.65 8.76 -15.54
CA GLU A 199 16.36 7.76 -14.75
C GLU A 199 16.40 8.17 -13.27
N GLY A 200 16.81 9.40 -12.97
CA GLY A 200 16.86 9.90 -11.59
C GLY A 200 15.48 9.90 -10.91
N LEU A 201 14.43 10.32 -11.63
CA LEU A 201 13.05 10.27 -11.11
C LEU A 201 12.56 8.83 -10.90
N ALA A 202 12.87 7.93 -11.82
CA ALA A 202 12.50 6.53 -11.73
C ALA A 202 13.25 5.82 -10.60
N GLU A 203 14.53 6.16 -10.38
CA GLU A 203 15.31 5.70 -9.24
C GLU A 203 14.66 6.13 -7.93
N GLU A 204 14.33 7.41 -7.78
CA GLU A 204 13.67 7.93 -6.56
C GLU A 204 12.36 7.18 -6.28
N LYS A 205 11.51 7.02 -7.30
CA LYS A 205 10.23 6.30 -7.19
C LYS A 205 10.44 4.81 -6.87
N LEU A 206 11.43 4.16 -7.47
CA LEU A 206 11.75 2.75 -7.23
C LEU A 206 12.22 2.51 -5.80
N VAL A 207 13.14 3.34 -5.33
CA VAL A 207 13.70 3.25 -3.98
C VAL A 207 12.60 3.50 -2.95
N SER A 208 11.86 4.60 -3.11
CA SER A 208 10.74 4.96 -2.22
C SER A 208 9.69 3.86 -2.14
N PHE A 209 9.30 3.29 -3.29
CA PHE A 209 8.33 2.20 -3.34
C PHE A 209 8.83 0.93 -2.63
N CYS A 210 10.07 0.50 -2.93
CA CYS A 210 10.64 -0.69 -2.29
C CYS A 210 10.78 -0.48 -0.78
N GLU A 211 11.31 0.68 -0.36
CA GLU A 211 11.48 1.02 1.04
C GLU A 211 10.14 1.02 1.79
N GLN A 212 9.10 1.62 1.22
CA GLN A 212 7.77 1.67 1.82
C GLN A 212 7.21 0.26 2.06
N VAL A 213 7.27 -0.63 1.06
CA VAL A 213 6.76 -1.99 1.20
C VAL A 213 7.56 -2.80 2.22
N LEU A 214 8.89 -2.67 2.22
CA LEU A 214 9.74 -3.35 3.19
C LEU A 214 9.53 -2.83 4.62
N ARG A 215 9.28 -1.53 4.77
CA ARG A 215 8.96 -0.88 6.05
C ARG A 215 7.63 -1.36 6.59
N GLU A 216 6.58 -1.37 5.77
CA GLU A 216 5.27 -1.93 6.14
C GLU A 216 5.40 -3.39 6.58
N ALA A 217 6.13 -4.22 5.84
CA ALA A 217 6.37 -5.61 6.19
C ALA A 217 7.13 -5.76 7.53
N SER A 218 8.13 -4.91 7.77
CA SER A 218 8.93 -4.92 9.00
C SER A 218 8.12 -4.47 10.23
N ASP A 219 7.26 -3.48 10.06
CA ASP A 219 6.41 -2.96 11.12
C ASP A 219 5.32 -3.96 11.50
N LEU A 220 4.77 -4.69 10.51
CA LEU A 220 3.85 -5.80 10.75
C LEU A 220 4.48 -6.91 11.62
N GLN A 221 5.77 -7.21 11.42
CA GLN A 221 6.49 -8.18 12.25
C GLN A 221 6.80 -7.65 13.66
N SER A 222 7.09 -6.36 13.79
CA SER A 222 7.52 -5.75 15.05
C SER A 222 6.34 -5.41 15.99
N SER A 223 5.11 -5.46 15.48
CA SER A 223 3.85 -5.17 16.20
C SER A 223 3.48 -6.24 17.24
N SER A 224 4.40 -6.63 18.13
CA SER A 224 4.18 -7.67 19.16
C SER A 224 3.29 -7.22 20.35
N GLY A 225 2.72 -6.00 20.34
CA GLY A 225 2.14 -5.40 21.56
C GLY A 225 0.62 -5.43 21.72
N ASN A 226 -0.17 -5.25 20.64
CA ASN A 226 -1.57 -4.84 20.78
C ASN A 226 -2.58 -5.54 19.85
N VAL A 227 -2.13 -6.44 18.98
CA VAL A 227 -2.98 -7.21 18.06
C VAL A 227 -2.73 -8.69 18.37
N THR A 228 -3.76 -9.52 18.42
CA THR A 228 -3.55 -10.96 18.69
C THR A 228 -2.58 -11.51 17.64
N ASN A 229 -1.58 -12.32 18.05
CA ASN A 229 -0.55 -12.85 17.13
C ASN A 229 -1.16 -13.48 15.86
N MET A 230 -2.37 -14.06 15.97
CA MET A 230 -3.13 -14.65 14.87
C MET A 230 -3.54 -13.64 13.78
N ASP A 231 -3.95 -12.42 14.15
CA ASP A 231 -4.33 -11.39 13.19
C ASP A 231 -3.12 -10.85 12.42
N ILE A 232 -1.97 -10.76 13.10
CA ILE A 232 -0.70 -10.35 12.48
C ILE A 232 -0.26 -11.38 11.44
N HIS A 233 -0.27 -12.68 11.79
CA HIS A 233 0.06 -13.75 10.86
C HIS A 233 -0.85 -13.72 9.61
N ARG A 234 -2.16 -13.50 9.81
CA ARG A 234 -3.12 -13.41 8.70
C ARG A 234 -2.89 -12.21 7.79
N VAL A 235 -2.58 -11.05 8.36
CA VAL A 235 -2.27 -9.84 7.57
C VAL A 235 -0.98 -10.04 6.78
N LEU A 236 0.04 -10.63 7.41
CA LEU A 236 1.33 -10.90 6.77
C LEU A 236 1.21 -11.95 5.66
N GLU A 237 0.44 -13.01 5.85
CA GLU A 237 0.13 -14.01 4.82
C GLU A 237 -0.52 -13.37 3.59
N LEU A 238 -1.48 -12.47 3.80
CA LEU A 238 -2.15 -11.76 2.71
C LEU A 238 -1.21 -10.79 1.96
N ARG A 239 -0.27 -10.16 2.67
CA ARG A 239 0.69 -9.22 2.07
C ARG A 239 1.92 -9.91 1.49
N SER A 240 2.19 -11.16 1.87
CA SER A 240 3.36 -11.91 1.44
C SER A 240 3.59 -11.89 -0.09
N PRO A 241 2.56 -12.10 -0.94
CA PRO A 241 2.76 -12.06 -2.39
C PRO A 241 3.30 -10.71 -2.91
N ILE A 242 2.90 -9.59 -2.30
CA ILE A 242 3.38 -8.26 -2.66
C ILE A 242 4.85 -8.09 -2.25
N ILE A 243 5.18 -8.47 -1.01
CA ILE A 243 6.53 -8.40 -0.46
C ILE A 243 7.49 -9.25 -1.30
N VAL A 244 7.10 -10.49 -1.61
CA VAL A 244 7.86 -11.40 -2.48
C VAL A 244 8.09 -10.79 -3.86
N LYS A 245 7.10 -10.12 -4.45
CA LYS A 245 7.27 -9.45 -5.75
C LYS A 245 8.23 -8.27 -5.67
N VAL A 246 8.18 -7.48 -4.61
CA VAL A 246 9.15 -6.39 -4.39
C VAL A 246 10.56 -6.93 -4.21
N LEU A 247 10.78 -7.93 -3.35
CA LEU A 247 12.10 -8.54 -3.16
C LEU A 247 12.66 -9.14 -4.46
N LYS A 248 11.82 -9.84 -5.23
CA LYS A 248 12.21 -10.34 -6.55
C LYS A 248 12.50 -9.21 -7.54
N GLY A 249 11.74 -8.13 -7.51
CA GLY A 249 12.01 -6.93 -8.29
C GLY A 249 13.37 -6.32 -7.95
N MET A 250 13.70 -6.22 -6.66
CA MET A 250 15.00 -5.73 -6.20
C MET A 250 16.17 -6.60 -6.70
N CYS A 251 15.94 -7.89 -6.99
CA CYS A 251 16.97 -8.74 -7.60
C CYS A 251 17.40 -8.24 -8.99
N PHE A 252 16.49 -7.62 -9.74
CA PHE A 252 16.73 -7.06 -11.07
C PHE A 252 17.04 -5.56 -11.05
N MET A 253 17.13 -4.95 -9.87
CA MET A 253 17.52 -3.55 -9.74
C MET A 253 18.95 -3.35 -10.22
N ASN A 254 19.22 -2.19 -10.84
CA ASN A 254 20.58 -1.79 -11.20
C ASN A 254 21.49 -1.84 -9.95
N GLN A 255 22.62 -2.54 -10.08
CA GLN A 255 23.53 -2.79 -8.95
C GLN A 255 24.09 -1.50 -8.34
N GLN A 256 24.31 -0.45 -9.15
CA GLN A 256 24.79 0.84 -8.65
C GLN A 256 23.72 1.53 -7.81
N ILE A 257 22.45 1.48 -8.25
CA ILE A 257 21.31 2.00 -7.49
C ILE A 257 21.16 1.22 -6.18
N PHE A 258 21.14 -0.11 -6.25
CA PHE A 258 21.01 -0.94 -5.05
C PHE A 258 22.14 -0.67 -4.05
N ARG A 259 23.39 -0.54 -4.52
CA ARG A 259 24.55 -0.23 -3.67
C ARG A 259 24.44 1.15 -3.03
N ARG A 260 23.98 2.17 -3.78
CA ARG A 260 23.82 3.54 -3.30
C ARG A 260 22.82 3.64 -2.15
N HIS A 261 21.70 2.89 -2.26
CA HIS A 261 20.59 2.90 -1.30
C HIS A 261 20.63 1.72 -0.32
N LEU A 262 21.71 0.92 -0.31
CA LEU A 262 21.84 -0.22 0.58
C LEU A 262 21.72 0.16 2.06
N ARG A 263 22.17 1.36 2.43
CA ARG A 263 22.07 1.88 3.80
C ARG A 263 20.62 1.98 4.28
N ASP A 264 19.70 2.31 3.38
CA ASP A 264 18.28 2.47 3.69
C ASP A 264 17.56 1.12 3.66
N PHE A 265 17.91 0.25 2.70
CA PHE A 265 17.32 -1.08 2.59
C PHE A 265 17.79 -2.05 3.67
N TYR A 266 19.07 -2.03 4.05
CA TYR A 266 19.67 -3.06 4.88
C TYR A 266 18.98 -3.26 6.25
N PRO A 267 18.64 -2.20 7.02
CA PRO A 267 17.88 -2.36 8.26
C PRO A 267 16.50 -3.00 8.08
N LEU A 268 15.84 -2.76 6.94
CA LEU A 268 14.53 -3.34 6.63
C LEU A 268 14.68 -4.81 6.22
N LEU A 269 15.64 -5.10 5.33
CA LEU A 269 15.92 -6.46 4.86
C LEU A 269 16.33 -7.40 6.01
N THR A 270 17.13 -6.90 6.96
CA THR A 270 17.57 -7.69 8.11
C THR A 270 16.43 -8.02 9.08
N LYS A 271 15.46 -7.13 9.27
CA LYS A 271 14.24 -7.44 10.03
C LYS A 271 13.46 -8.59 9.39
N LEU A 272 13.37 -8.62 8.05
CA LEU A 272 12.65 -9.67 7.32
C LEU A 272 13.31 -11.06 7.38
N VAL A 273 14.55 -11.20 7.89
CA VAL A 273 15.22 -12.50 8.05
C VAL A 273 14.43 -13.44 8.98
N CYS A 274 13.76 -12.85 9.98
CA CYS A 274 12.93 -13.58 10.93
C CYS A 274 11.44 -13.59 10.55
N CYS A 275 11.10 -13.26 9.30
CA CYS A 275 9.71 -13.28 8.83
C CYS A 275 9.11 -14.69 8.98
N ASP A 276 7.91 -14.79 9.57
CA ASP A 276 7.21 -16.07 9.70
C ASP A 276 6.88 -16.69 8.34
N GLN A 277 6.69 -15.86 7.32
CA GLN A 277 6.36 -16.30 5.96
C GLN A 277 7.62 -16.83 5.24
N MET A 278 7.60 -18.14 4.96
CA MET A 278 8.72 -18.88 4.34
C MET A 278 9.09 -18.35 2.95
N ASP A 279 8.10 -17.97 2.16
CA ASP A 279 8.26 -17.43 0.81
C ASP A 279 8.95 -16.05 0.82
N VAL A 280 8.64 -15.19 1.79
CA VAL A 280 9.36 -13.91 2.01
C VAL A 280 10.84 -14.19 2.30
N ARG A 281 11.13 -15.11 3.22
CA ARG A 281 12.52 -15.48 3.55
C ARG A 281 13.25 -16.09 2.36
N GLY A 282 12.57 -16.91 1.56
CA GLY A 282 13.11 -17.45 0.31
C GLY A 282 13.49 -16.34 -0.67
N ALA A 283 12.57 -15.41 -0.95
CA ALA A 283 12.83 -14.29 -1.85
C ALA A 283 13.93 -13.35 -1.33
N LEU A 284 14.04 -13.17 0.00
CA LEU A 284 15.13 -12.42 0.63
C LEU A 284 16.49 -13.11 0.41
N GLY A 285 16.53 -14.44 0.54
CA GLY A 285 17.72 -15.23 0.25
C GLY A 285 18.17 -15.09 -1.21
N ASP A 286 17.22 -15.09 -2.14
CA ASP A 286 17.48 -14.85 -3.57
C ASP A 286 18.05 -13.45 -3.81
N LEU A 287 17.48 -12.43 -3.15
CA LEU A 287 17.98 -11.04 -3.22
C LEU A 287 19.41 -10.93 -2.72
N PHE A 288 19.72 -11.53 -1.56
CA PHE A 288 21.08 -11.53 -1.03
C PHE A 288 22.07 -12.24 -1.97
N ARG A 289 21.65 -13.33 -2.60
CA ARG A 289 22.46 -14.03 -3.60
C ARG A 289 22.69 -13.19 -4.85
N ALA A 290 21.67 -12.48 -5.33
CA ALA A 290 21.74 -11.70 -6.56
C ALA A 290 22.54 -10.40 -6.39
N GLN A 291 22.28 -9.66 -5.31
CA GLN A 291 22.80 -8.30 -5.15
C GLN A 291 23.98 -8.22 -4.18
N LEU A 292 23.93 -8.87 -3.00
CA LEU A 292 25.02 -8.76 -2.02
C LEU A 292 26.23 -9.60 -2.42
N LYS A 293 26.06 -10.77 -3.03
CA LYS A 293 27.21 -11.55 -3.53
C LYS A 293 28.03 -10.78 -4.56
N ALA A 294 27.37 -9.99 -5.42
CA ALA A 294 28.05 -9.15 -6.40
C ALA A 294 28.80 -7.95 -5.79
N LEU A 295 28.49 -7.60 -4.54
CA LEU A 295 29.09 -6.48 -3.81
C LEU A 295 30.21 -6.88 -2.85
N LEU A 296 30.41 -8.19 -2.63
CA LEU A 296 31.49 -8.72 -1.81
C LEU A 296 32.75 -8.97 -2.67
N PRO A 297 33.95 -8.62 -2.18
CA PRO A 297 35.21 -8.81 -2.90
C PRO A 297 35.61 -10.28 -3.06
#